data_AF-C7TYN8-F1
#
_entry.id   AF-C7TYN8-F1
#
_cell.length_a   1.000
_cell.length_b   1.000
_cell.length_c   1.000
_cell.angle_alpha   90.00
_cell.angle_beta   90.00
_cell.angle_gamma   90.00
#
_symmetry.space_group_name_H-M   'P 1'
#
loop_
_entity.id
_entity.type
_entity.pdbx_description
1 polymer ?
#
loop_
_entity_poly.entity_id
_entity_poly.type
_entity_poly.pdbx_seq_one_letter_code
_entity_poly.pdbx_strand_id
1 'polypeptide(L)'
;MVSGSLSNFSSAVNKTGGSVNALYELIEKSQDFLMRNVHSLDSILDDFDIAKFGILHAAVIHVKYISQSVVDKEWLIIQTQNFFNYCCPESLQKVPSYVRIISHEFTNCLINMEVPHKGISCMITAIRKLQKCLGQLTPLHCDLCQLALAAKLEAAADPTIFLFQFCHYKQHYHYKIF
;
A
#
# COMPACT_ATOMS: atom_id res chain seq x y z
N MET A 1 31.29 -2.31 7.14
CA MET A 1 31.47 -2.12 5.67
C MET A 1 30.17 -2.36 4.90
N VAL A 2 29.05 -1.71 5.27
CA VAL A 2 27.72 -1.93 4.65
C VAL A 2 27.33 -0.81 3.67
N SER A 3 28.11 0.26 3.58
CA SER A 3 27.78 1.48 2.84
C SER A 3 27.86 1.36 1.31
N GLY A 4 28.49 0.33 0.76
CA GLY A 4 28.69 0.19 -0.69
C GLY A 4 27.46 -0.30 -1.46
N SER A 5 26.58 -1.11 -0.87
CA SER A 5 25.49 -1.75 -1.62
C SER A 5 24.22 -0.91 -1.68
N LEU A 6 23.81 -0.27 -0.58
CA LEU A 6 22.65 0.64 -0.55
C LEU A 6 22.86 1.91 -1.37
N SER A 7 24.05 2.51 -1.30
CA SER A 7 24.39 3.71 -2.09
C SER A 7 24.41 3.42 -3.59
N ASN A 8 24.92 2.25 -3.98
CA ASN A 8 24.88 1.77 -5.36
C ASN A 8 23.44 1.54 -5.83
N PHE A 9 22.59 0.96 -4.99
CA PHE A 9 21.18 0.77 -5.30
C PHE A 9 20.44 2.10 -5.45
N SER A 10 20.61 3.04 -4.50
CA SER A 10 20.03 4.39 -4.59
C SER A 10 20.51 5.12 -5.86
N SER A 11 21.79 4.99 -6.21
CA SER A 11 22.33 5.54 -7.46
C SER A 11 21.67 4.90 -8.70
N ALA A 12 21.41 3.59 -8.67
CA ALA A 12 20.72 2.90 -9.75
C ALA A 12 19.25 3.33 -9.87
N VAL A 13 18.54 3.51 -8.74
CA VAL A 13 17.18 4.05 -8.72
C VAL A 13 17.15 5.45 -9.32
N ASN A 14 18.07 6.33 -8.93
CA ASN A 14 18.16 7.69 -9.48
C ASN A 14 18.39 7.69 -11.01
N LYS A 15 19.19 6.77 -11.54
CA LYS A 15 19.43 6.63 -12.99
C LYS A 15 18.18 6.28 -13.79
N THR A 16 17.17 5.68 -13.17
CA THR A 16 15.88 5.42 -13.86
C THR A 16 15.10 6.71 -14.16
N GLY A 17 15.46 7.83 -13.52
CA GLY A 17 14.79 9.11 -13.70
C GLY A 17 13.33 9.16 -13.22
N GLY A 18 12.85 8.12 -12.51
CA GLY A 18 11.42 7.99 -12.18
C GLY A 18 10.58 7.33 -13.27
N SER A 19 11.21 6.77 -14.32
CA SER A 19 10.49 6.02 -15.35
C SER A 19 9.89 4.75 -14.76
N VAL A 20 8.57 4.61 -14.85
CA VAL A 20 7.79 3.46 -14.33
C VAL A 20 8.34 2.14 -14.86
N ASN A 21 8.65 2.04 -16.15
CA ASN A 21 9.17 0.80 -16.73
C ASN A 21 10.60 0.49 -16.26
N ALA A 22 11.50 1.47 -16.27
CA ALA A 22 12.88 1.27 -15.85
C ALA A 22 12.97 0.97 -14.34
N LEU A 23 12.14 1.62 -13.52
CA LEU A 23 12.01 1.32 -12.10
C LEU A 23 11.52 -0.10 -11.89
N TYR A 24 10.45 -0.51 -12.56
CA TYR A 24 9.93 -1.86 -12.45
C TYR A 24 11.01 -2.91 -12.76
N GLU A 25 11.71 -2.77 -13.88
CA GLU A 25 12.78 -3.72 -14.26
C GLU A 25 13.94 -3.75 -13.27
N LEU A 26 14.35 -2.59 -12.73
CA LEU A 26 15.41 -2.53 -11.71
C LEU A 26 14.97 -3.23 -10.42
N ILE A 27 13.73 -2.99 -9.99
CA ILE A 27 13.16 -3.54 -8.77
C ILE A 27 13.01 -5.06 -8.87
N GLU A 28 12.52 -5.57 -10.00
CA GLU A 28 12.40 -7.02 -10.23
C GLU A 28 13.77 -7.72 -10.17
N LYS A 29 14.82 -7.09 -10.72
CA LYS A 29 16.20 -7.63 -10.63
C LYS A 29 16.82 -7.51 -9.24
N SER A 30 16.25 -6.69 -8.36
CA SER A 30 16.81 -6.35 -7.07
C SER A 30 16.04 -6.97 -5.88
N GLN A 31 15.09 -7.88 -6.13
CA GLN A 31 14.24 -8.47 -5.08
C GLN A 31 15.06 -9.12 -3.94
N ASP A 32 16.06 -9.93 -4.29
CA ASP A 32 16.95 -10.57 -3.30
C ASP A 32 17.70 -9.54 -2.45
N PHE A 33 18.10 -8.41 -3.05
CA PHE A 33 18.76 -7.32 -2.35
C PHE A 33 17.80 -6.66 -1.35
N LEU A 34 16.56 -6.38 -1.76
CA LEU A 34 15.55 -5.78 -0.90
C LEU A 34 15.26 -6.68 0.31
N MET A 35 15.04 -7.98 0.09
CA MET A 35 14.77 -8.96 1.15
C MET A 35 15.90 -9.07 2.17
N ARG A 36 17.17 -8.92 1.75
CA ARG A 36 18.33 -8.99 2.67
C ARG A 36 18.54 -7.71 3.48
N ASN A 37 18.03 -6.58 3.02
CA ASN A 37 18.31 -5.27 3.59
C ASN A 37 17.07 -4.58 4.18
N VAL A 38 15.97 -5.31 4.43
CA VAL A 38 14.66 -4.78 4.84
C VAL A 38 14.73 -3.70 5.93
N HIS A 39 15.55 -3.91 6.96
CA HIS A 39 15.69 -2.98 8.09
C HIS A 39 16.36 -1.65 7.75
N SER A 40 17.09 -1.58 6.63
CA SER A 40 17.84 -0.40 6.19
C SER A 40 17.17 0.32 5.03
N LEU A 41 16.02 -0.14 4.54
CA LEU A 41 15.36 0.43 3.36
C LEU A 41 14.61 1.73 3.65
N ASP A 42 14.22 1.98 4.90
CA ASP A 42 13.55 3.23 5.29
C ASP A 42 14.41 4.46 5.01
N SER A 43 15.70 4.39 5.33
CA SER A 43 16.62 5.50 5.08
C SER A 43 16.78 5.83 3.60
N ILE A 44 16.55 4.87 2.71
CA ILE A 44 16.54 5.10 1.26
C ILE A 44 15.21 5.74 0.86
N LEU A 45 14.07 5.26 1.39
CA LEU A 45 12.75 5.75 1.00
C LEU A 45 12.56 7.25 1.28
N ASP A 46 13.19 7.77 2.33
CA ASP A 46 13.13 9.19 2.68
C ASP A 46 13.68 10.12 1.57
N ASP A 47 14.61 9.62 0.75
CA ASP A 47 15.21 10.37 -0.36
C ASP A 47 14.36 10.32 -1.65
N PHE A 48 13.37 9.42 -1.73
CA PHE A 48 12.61 9.16 -2.95
C PHE A 48 11.13 9.51 -2.77
N ASP A 49 10.67 10.53 -3.49
CA ASP A 49 9.26 10.93 -3.48
C ASP A 49 8.31 9.81 -3.96
N ILE A 50 7.25 9.54 -3.19
CA ILE A 50 6.24 8.51 -3.46
C ILE A 50 5.55 8.73 -4.81
N ALA A 51 5.28 9.98 -5.19
CA ALA A 51 4.57 10.27 -6.44
C ALA A 51 5.38 9.84 -7.68
N LYS A 52 6.71 9.97 -7.60
CA LYS A 52 7.64 9.66 -8.70
C LYS A 52 8.21 8.24 -8.61
N PHE A 53 8.50 7.75 -7.41
CA PHE A 53 9.15 6.46 -7.17
C PHE A 53 8.20 5.45 -6.54
N GLY A 54 6.90 5.53 -6.88
CA GLY A 54 5.85 4.70 -6.30
C GLY A 54 6.12 3.18 -6.36
N ILE A 55 6.77 2.69 -7.42
CA ILE A 55 7.14 1.27 -7.55
C ILE A 55 8.20 0.87 -6.51
N LEU A 56 9.17 1.73 -6.22
CA LEU A 56 10.16 1.46 -5.16
C LEU A 56 9.46 1.37 -3.80
N HIS A 57 8.59 2.33 -3.49
CA HIS A 57 7.79 2.32 -2.26
C HIS A 57 6.95 1.06 -2.14
N ALA A 58 6.26 0.67 -3.21
CA ALA A 58 5.48 -0.57 -3.26
C ALA A 58 6.36 -1.80 -2.96
N ALA A 59 7.54 -1.90 -3.58
CA ALA A 59 8.43 -3.03 -3.39
C ALA A 59 8.99 -3.10 -1.96
N VAL A 60 9.37 -1.97 -1.36
CA VAL A 60 9.87 -1.92 0.01
C VAL A 60 8.77 -2.30 1.01
N ILE A 61 7.56 -1.76 0.86
CA ILE A 61 6.42 -2.10 1.72
C ILE A 61 6.07 -3.59 1.57
N HIS A 62 6.07 -4.10 0.34
CA HIS A 62 5.83 -5.50 0.03
C HIS A 62 6.82 -6.44 0.74
N VAL A 63 8.13 -6.19 0.64
CA VAL A 63 9.13 -7.03 1.32
C VAL A 63 9.00 -6.94 2.84
N LYS A 64 8.66 -5.77 3.40
CA LYS A 64 8.43 -5.61 4.84
C LYS A 64 7.28 -6.49 5.33
N TYR A 65 6.17 -6.54 4.59
CA TYR A 65 5.04 -7.41 4.92
C TYR A 65 5.41 -8.89 4.82
N ILE A 66 6.09 -9.31 3.74
CA ILE A 66 6.47 -10.73 3.55
C ILE A 66 7.48 -11.18 4.60
N SER A 67 8.46 -10.35 4.94
CA SER A 67 9.50 -10.71 5.89
C SER A 67 8.98 -10.90 7.32
N GLN A 68 7.75 -10.47 7.63
CA GLN A 68 7.18 -10.46 9.00
C GLN A 68 8.18 -9.92 10.04
N SER A 69 9.07 -9.03 9.62
CA SER A 69 10.16 -8.58 10.44
C SER A 69 9.63 -7.71 11.58
N VAL A 70 10.43 -7.52 12.63
CA VAL A 70 10.12 -6.66 13.79
C VAL A 70 10.18 -5.18 13.37
N VAL A 71 9.54 -4.83 12.26
CA VAL A 71 9.29 -3.45 11.85
C VAL A 71 8.13 -2.97 12.70
N ASP A 72 8.24 -1.73 13.16
CA ASP A 72 7.14 -1.04 13.83
C ASP A 72 5.89 -1.10 12.94
N LYS A 73 4.89 -1.88 13.39
CA LYS A 73 3.66 -2.12 12.63
C LYS A 73 2.87 -0.83 12.43
N GLU A 74 2.91 0.08 13.40
CA GLU A 74 2.23 1.37 13.28
C GLU A 74 2.91 2.23 12.21
N TRP A 75 4.23 2.24 12.17
CA TRP A 75 4.98 2.90 11.10
C TRP A 75 4.69 2.30 9.72
N LEU A 76 4.65 0.96 9.61
CA LEU A 76 4.34 0.28 8.36
C LEU A 76 2.90 0.57 7.88
N ILE A 77 1.94 0.70 8.80
CA ILE A 77 0.58 1.15 8.50
C ILE A 77 0.60 2.57 7.91
N ILE A 78 1.31 3.51 8.54
CA ILE A 78 1.42 4.90 8.06
C ILE A 78 2.07 4.94 6.67
N GLN A 79 3.17 4.21 6.46
CA GLN A 79 3.81 4.12 5.14
C GLN A 79 2.86 3.55 4.08
N THR A 80 2.08 2.53 4.42
CA THR A 80 1.11 1.92 3.49
C THR A 80 -0.05 2.86 3.15
N GLN A 81 -0.55 3.60 4.14
CA GLN A 81 -1.57 4.64 3.91
C GLN A 81 -1.03 5.74 2.99
N ASN A 82 0.18 6.23 3.24
CA ASN A 82 0.84 7.23 2.41
C ASN A 82 1.06 6.72 0.98
N PHE A 83 1.51 5.47 0.82
CA PHE A 83 1.63 4.85 -0.48
C PHE A 83 0.31 4.86 -1.25
N PHE A 84 -0.78 4.34 -0.68
CA PHE A 84 -2.07 4.33 -1.37
C PHE A 84 -2.63 5.73 -1.66
N ASN A 85 -2.41 6.70 -0.77
CA ASN A 85 -2.90 8.07 -0.93
C ASN A 85 -2.11 8.88 -1.97
N TYR A 86 -0.78 8.76 -2.02
CA TYR A 86 0.08 9.65 -2.81
C TYR A 86 0.71 9.00 -4.04
N CYS A 87 0.79 7.67 -4.10
CA CYS A 87 1.38 7.00 -5.26
C CYS A 87 0.55 7.24 -6.52
N CYS A 88 1.24 7.43 -7.65
CA CYS A 88 0.59 7.69 -8.92
C CYS A 88 -0.14 6.43 -9.45
N PRO A 89 -1.26 6.60 -10.18
CA PRO A 89 -2.04 5.48 -10.71
C PRO A 89 -1.22 4.54 -11.61
N GLU A 90 -0.32 5.09 -12.43
CA GLU A 90 0.50 4.31 -13.35
C GLU A 90 1.41 3.32 -12.62
N SER A 91 2.06 3.75 -11.52
CA SER A 91 2.87 2.87 -10.68
C SER A 91 2.03 1.77 -10.03
N LEU A 92 0.87 2.12 -9.45
CA LEU A 92 -0.05 1.14 -8.84
C LEU A 92 -0.49 0.07 -9.86
N GLN A 93 -0.84 0.48 -11.07
CA GLN A 93 -1.28 -0.41 -12.14
C GLN A 93 -0.15 -1.27 -12.70
N LYS A 94 1.11 -0.84 -12.58
CA LYS A 94 2.28 -1.59 -13.05
C LYS A 94 2.63 -2.78 -12.13
N VAL A 95 2.34 -2.68 -10.83
CA VAL A 95 2.67 -3.71 -9.83
C VAL A 95 1.43 -4.29 -9.12
N PRO A 96 0.46 -4.88 -9.85
CA PRO A 96 -0.78 -5.38 -9.26
C PRO A 96 -0.57 -6.52 -8.26
N SER A 97 0.48 -7.32 -8.44
CA SER A 97 0.87 -8.40 -7.50
C SER A 97 1.27 -7.84 -6.14
N TYR A 98 2.13 -6.82 -6.10
CA TYR A 98 2.55 -6.17 -4.86
C TYR A 98 1.36 -5.50 -4.19
N VAL A 99 0.56 -4.75 -4.96
CA VAL A 99 -0.61 -4.03 -4.43
C VAL A 99 -1.61 -4.97 -3.77
N ARG A 100 -1.85 -6.16 -4.35
CA ARG A 100 -2.72 -7.19 -3.75
C ARG A 100 -2.16 -7.74 -2.42
N ILE A 101 -0.86 -8.03 -2.36
CA ILE A 101 -0.25 -8.57 -1.13
C ILE A 101 -0.24 -7.50 -0.05
N ILE A 102 0.16 -6.27 -0.40
CA ILE A 102 0.17 -5.12 0.50
C ILE A 102 -1.24 -4.86 1.05
N SER A 103 -2.28 -4.84 0.20
CA SER A 103 -3.66 -4.59 0.66
C SER A 103 -4.16 -5.64 1.64
N HIS A 104 -3.84 -6.90 1.37
CA HIS A 104 -4.25 -8.02 2.21
C HIS A 104 -3.55 -8.00 3.56
N GLU A 105 -2.23 -7.87 3.58
CA GLU A 105 -1.45 -7.85 4.83
C GLU A 105 -1.71 -6.59 5.65
N PHE A 106 -1.91 -5.44 4.99
CA PHE A 106 -2.37 -4.21 5.65
C PHE A 106 -3.72 -4.38 6.33
N THR A 107 -4.66 -5.04 5.65
CA THR A 107 -6.00 -5.32 6.19
C THR A 107 -5.92 -6.24 7.40
N ASN A 108 -5.19 -7.34 7.30
CA ASN A 108 -4.97 -8.26 8.41
C ASN A 108 -4.29 -7.54 9.59
N CYS A 109 -3.30 -6.69 9.32
CA CYS A 109 -2.60 -5.94 10.36
C CYS A 109 -3.55 -5.00 11.13
N LEU A 110 -4.41 -4.25 10.42
CA LEU A 110 -5.35 -3.34 11.05
C LEU A 110 -6.43 -4.05 11.87
N ILE A 111 -6.93 -5.18 11.37
CA ILE A 111 -7.91 -6.00 12.10
C ILE A 111 -7.29 -6.58 13.36
N ASN A 112 -6.07 -7.11 13.28
CA ASN A 112 -5.34 -7.64 14.43
C ASN A 112 -4.98 -6.58 15.48
N MET A 113 -4.94 -5.30 15.08
CA MET A 113 -4.71 -4.16 15.97
C MET A 113 -6.00 -3.48 16.42
N GLU A 114 -7.17 -4.03 16.10
CA GLU A 114 -8.49 -3.48 16.46
C GLU A 114 -8.68 -2.01 16.00
N VAL A 115 -8.11 -1.67 14.84
CA VAL A 115 -8.25 -0.35 14.19
C VAL A 115 -8.55 -0.41 12.68
N PRO A 116 -9.43 -1.32 12.19
CA PRO A 116 -9.78 -1.49 10.77
C PRO A 116 -10.28 -0.21 10.08
N HIS A 117 -10.92 0.70 10.81
CA HIS A 117 -11.42 1.96 10.27
C HIS A 117 -10.31 2.84 9.65
N LYS A 118 -9.06 2.76 10.16
CA LYS A 118 -7.91 3.52 9.65
C LYS A 118 -7.56 3.18 8.19
N GLY A 119 -7.92 1.99 7.70
CA GLY A 119 -7.58 1.53 6.35
C GLY A 119 -8.62 1.88 5.28
N ILE A 120 -9.86 2.20 5.66
CA ILE A 120 -10.98 2.32 4.71
C ILE A 120 -10.73 3.43 3.68
N SER A 121 -10.30 4.61 4.14
CA SER A 121 -10.13 5.79 3.29
C SER A 121 -9.07 5.59 2.20
N CYS A 122 -7.88 5.12 2.59
CA CYS A 122 -6.77 4.92 1.66
C CYS A 122 -7.05 3.75 0.70
N MET A 123 -7.76 2.71 1.15
CA MET A 123 -8.17 1.59 0.29
C MET A 123 -9.14 2.05 -0.81
N ILE A 124 -10.12 2.90 -0.49
CA ILE A 124 -11.01 3.51 -1.49
C ILE A 124 -10.21 4.34 -2.50
N THR A 125 -9.25 5.14 -2.02
CA THR A 125 -8.36 5.91 -2.89
C THR A 125 -7.56 5.00 -3.84
N ALA A 126 -6.98 3.92 -3.34
CA ALA A 126 -6.24 2.96 -4.15
C ALA A 126 -7.14 2.26 -5.19
N ILE A 127 -8.36 1.85 -4.81
CA ILE A 127 -9.33 1.26 -5.74
C ILE A 127 -9.63 2.22 -6.90
N ARG A 128 -9.90 3.49 -6.60
CA ARG A 128 -10.17 4.51 -7.63
C ARG A 128 -8.99 4.68 -8.60
N LYS A 129 -7.75 4.60 -8.11
CA LYS A 129 -6.54 4.68 -8.94
C LYS A 129 -6.32 3.44 -9.81
N LEU A 130 -6.78 2.27 -9.37
CA LEU A 130 -6.64 1.01 -10.11
C LEU A 130 -7.74 0.80 -11.16
N GLN A 131 -8.94 1.36 -10.92
CA GLN A 131 -10.06 1.24 -11.86
C GLN A 131 -9.76 1.96 -13.17
N LYS A 132 -9.86 1.24 -14.29
CA LYS A 132 -9.82 1.85 -15.63
C LYS A 132 -11.20 2.35 -16.07
N CYS A 133 -12.25 1.74 -15.53
CA CYS A 133 -13.64 2.15 -15.72
C CYS A 133 -14.43 2.02 -14.42
N LEU A 134 -15.51 2.82 -14.31
CA LEU A 134 -16.41 2.79 -13.16
C LEU A 134 -17.03 1.39 -13.01
N GLY A 135 -17.00 0.85 -11.79
CA GLY A 135 -17.56 -0.47 -11.48
C GLY A 135 -16.65 -1.66 -11.78
N GLN A 136 -15.43 -1.43 -12.29
CA GLN A 136 -14.46 -2.51 -12.42
C GLN A 136 -14.07 -3.02 -11.03
N LEU A 137 -14.25 -4.32 -10.80
CA LEU A 137 -13.76 -4.98 -9.59
C LEU A 137 -12.23 -5.04 -9.63
N THR A 138 -11.63 -4.70 -8.49
CA THR A 138 -10.21 -4.79 -8.24
C THR A 138 -9.98 -5.76 -7.07
N PRO A 139 -8.77 -6.36 -6.94
CA PRO A 139 -8.46 -7.26 -5.83
C PRO A 139 -8.68 -6.63 -4.44
N LEU A 140 -8.58 -5.29 -4.34
CA LEU A 140 -8.73 -4.53 -3.10
C LEU A 140 -10.16 -4.44 -2.58
N HIS A 141 -11.17 -4.77 -3.40
CA HIS A 141 -12.58 -4.70 -2.95
C HIS A 141 -12.88 -5.72 -1.85
N CYS A 142 -12.30 -6.92 -1.93
CA CYS A 142 -12.48 -7.94 -0.88
C CYS A 142 -11.91 -7.45 0.46
N ASP A 143 -10.70 -6.90 0.43
CA ASP A 143 -10.02 -6.34 1.60
C ASP A 143 -10.80 -5.13 2.18
N LEU A 144 -11.32 -4.24 1.32
CA LEU A 144 -12.19 -3.14 1.74
C LEU A 144 -13.46 -3.63 2.44
N CYS A 145 -14.12 -4.66 1.90
CA CYS A 145 -15.30 -5.25 2.52
C CYS A 145 -14.97 -5.87 3.88
N GLN A 146 -13.80 -6.51 4.00
CA GLN A 146 -13.34 -7.10 5.27
C GLN A 146 -13.07 -6.03 6.33
N LEU A 147 -12.36 -4.94 5.97
CA LEU A 147 -12.16 -3.79 6.86
C LEU A 147 -13.48 -3.17 7.31
N ALA A 148 -14.42 -3.01 6.37
CA ALA A 148 -15.73 -2.45 6.66
C ALA A 148 -16.53 -3.33 7.61
N LEU A 149 -16.53 -4.65 7.40
CA LEU A 149 -17.22 -5.57 8.29
C LEU A 149 -16.62 -5.55 9.70
N ALA A 150 -15.30 -5.59 9.81
CA ALA A 150 -14.59 -5.52 11.09
C ALA A 150 -14.87 -4.21 11.83
N ALA A 151 -14.77 -3.06 11.14
CA ALA A 151 -15.05 -1.75 11.74
C ALA A 151 -16.52 -1.59 12.14
N LYS A 152 -17.47 -2.22 11.45
CA LYS A 152 -18.88 -2.23 11.86
C LYS A 152 -19.10 -3.03 13.15
N LEU A 153 -18.40 -4.14 13.32
CA LEU A 153 -18.45 -4.94 14.54
C LEU A 153 -17.87 -4.18 15.73
N GLU A 154 -16.82 -3.39 15.53
CA GLU A 154 -16.31 -2.44 16.54
C GLU A 154 -17.28 -1.28 16.81
N ALA A 155 -17.85 -0.69 15.76
CA ALA A 155 -18.80 0.43 15.87
C ALA A 155 -20.16 0.05 16.47
N ALA A 156 -20.47 -1.25 16.59
CA ALA A 156 -21.58 -1.69 17.45
C ALA A 156 -21.35 -1.29 18.93
N ALA A 157 -20.12 -0.92 19.31
CA ALA A 157 -19.78 -0.27 20.57
C ALA A 157 -19.75 1.28 20.51
N ASP A 158 -19.55 1.91 19.33
CA ASP A 158 -19.70 3.37 19.07
C ASP A 158 -20.03 3.67 17.59
N PRO A 159 -21.27 4.08 17.25
CA PRO A 159 -21.82 4.06 15.88
C PRO A 159 -21.42 5.23 14.96
N THR A 160 -20.66 6.21 15.43
CA THR A 160 -20.58 7.53 14.79
C THR A 160 -19.64 7.59 13.57
N ILE A 161 -18.58 6.78 13.55
CA ILE A 161 -17.49 6.87 12.55
C ILE A 161 -17.83 6.11 11.25
N PHE A 162 -18.56 4.99 11.36
CA PHE A 162 -18.81 4.10 10.22
C PHE A 162 -19.77 4.70 9.17
N LEU A 163 -20.74 5.50 9.62
CA LEU A 163 -21.80 6.04 8.76
C LEU A 163 -21.29 7.07 7.75
N PHE A 164 -20.34 7.94 8.12
CA PHE A 164 -19.86 9.01 7.23
C PHE A 164 -19.01 8.48 6.07
N GLN A 165 -18.04 7.60 6.34
CA GLN A 165 -17.14 7.09 5.31
C GLN A 165 -17.88 6.16 4.32
N PHE A 166 -18.76 5.30 4.83
CA PHE A 166 -19.46 4.31 4.01
C PHE A 166 -20.63 4.91 3.22
N CYS A 167 -21.34 5.92 3.77
CA CYS A 167 -22.37 6.63 3.01
C CYS A 167 -21.79 7.37 1.79
N HIS A 168 -20.59 7.95 1.92
CA HIS A 168 -19.95 8.65 0.81
C HIS A 168 -19.48 7.68 -0.30
N TYR A 169 -19.09 6.46 0.05
CA TYR A 169 -18.77 5.41 -0.93
C TYR A 169 -20.05 4.88 -1.61
N LYS A 170 -21.12 4.64 -0.83
CA LYS A 170 -22.42 4.14 -1.31
C LYS A 170 -23.15 5.13 -2.22
N GLN A 171 -22.95 6.43 -2.03
CA GLN A 171 -23.53 7.46 -2.91
C GLN A 171 -22.87 7.49 -4.30
N HIS A 172 -21.59 7.12 -4.42
CA HIS A 172 -20.87 7.18 -5.70
C HIS A 172 -20.94 5.89 -6.52
N TYR A 173 -21.15 4.75 -5.86
CA TYR A 173 -21.24 3.46 -6.53
C TYR A 173 -22.49 2.77 -5.99
N HIS A 174 -23.52 2.63 -6.82
CA HIS A 174 -24.80 1.96 -6.55
C HIS A 174 -24.65 0.45 -6.22
N TYR A 175 -23.73 0.06 -5.35
CA TYR A 175 -23.66 -1.29 -4.83
C TYR A 175 -24.55 -1.38 -3.60
N LYS A 176 -25.64 -2.15 -3.74
CA LYS A 176 -26.31 -2.79 -2.59
C LYS A 176 -25.34 -3.84 -2.05
N ILE A 177 -24.46 -3.43 -1.15
CA ILE A 177 -23.81 -4.37 -0.24
C ILE A 177 -24.75 -4.52 0.94
N PHE A 178 -25.58 -5.56 0.86
CA PHE A 178 -26.32 -6.33 1.87
C PHE A 178 -27.45 -7.05 1.13
#